data_AF-A0A916BVG5-F1
#
_entry.id   AF-A0A916BVG5-F1
#
_cell.length_a   1.000
_cell.length_b   1.000
_cell.length_c   1.000
_cell.angle_alpha   90.00
_cell.angle_beta   90.00
_cell.angle_gamma   90.00
#
_symmetry.space_group_name_H-M   'P 1'
#
loop_
_entity.id
_entity.type
_entity.pdbx_description
1 polymer ?
#
loop_
_entity_poly.entity_id
_entity_poly.type
_entity_poly.pdbx_seq_one_letter_code
_entity_poly.pdbx_strand_id
1 'polypeptide(L)'
;MPELLDITTLILKHLPPSVSVPNVQACDERSHRWGLALEQQGHITLADDRPSDGVLASEISCAAEVASRLRPNGRAIFLVPHTADVSPEAVAQILTAAGLVRILAEVVLNDAYLLARGERPTEHFRTTDRIAAIAQTAPNAIDVVAITAAAQQYRSLHVLVRQDPPARGWNEAQPNLTWHALTVREAQTDRVALLAFTALVKAVAFLQPAVIAGAIQTVNKLPRYEMDQFLKWNLPLIVNPTFEVLHEDQRFDFQSPPLEIDPSRAMRNHE
;
A
#
# COMPACT_ATOMS: atom_id res chain seq x y z
N MET A 1 11.54 24.78 -26.42
CA MET A 1 11.88 24.50 -25.02
C MET A 1 10.71 24.19 -24.07
N PRO A 2 9.43 24.61 -24.27
CA PRO A 2 8.37 24.27 -23.32
C PRO A 2 8.10 22.76 -23.21
N GLU A 3 8.15 22.03 -24.34
CA GLU A 3 7.99 20.57 -24.37
C GLU A 3 9.01 19.83 -23.48
N LEU A 4 10.25 20.32 -23.39
CA LEU A 4 11.26 19.70 -22.53
C LEU A 4 10.91 19.86 -21.04
N LEU A 5 10.40 21.03 -20.64
CA LEU A 5 10.00 21.30 -19.26
C LEU A 5 8.85 20.38 -18.83
N ASP A 6 7.86 20.22 -19.71
CA ASP A 6 6.70 19.36 -19.47
C ASP A 6 7.12 17.89 -19.34
N ILE A 7 8.04 17.42 -20.21
CA ILE A 7 8.61 16.07 -20.14
C ILE A 7 9.37 15.85 -18.82
N THR A 8 10.25 16.78 -18.42
CA THR A 8 11.00 16.63 -17.16
C THR A 8 10.09 16.61 -15.93
N THR A 9 9.04 17.44 -15.95
CA THR A 9 8.03 17.48 -14.87
C THR A 9 7.25 16.18 -14.80
N LEU A 10 6.93 15.58 -15.95
CA LEU A 10 6.31 14.27 -16.01
C LEU A 10 7.24 13.21 -15.43
N ILE A 11 8.47 13.08 -15.94
CA ILE A 11 9.44 12.07 -15.47
C ILE A 11 9.65 12.16 -13.95
N LEU A 12 9.78 13.36 -13.40
CA LEU A 12 9.98 13.61 -11.96
C LEU A 12 8.89 12.95 -11.09
N LYS A 13 7.62 12.95 -11.54
CA LYS A 13 6.51 12.32 -10.81
C LYS A 13 6.62 10.79 -10.74
N HIS A 14 7.35 10.17 -11.67
CA HIS A 14 7.46 8.72 -11.79
C HIS A 14 8.80 8.17 -11.30
N LEU A 15 9.76 9.02 -10.94
CA LEU A 15 11.02 8.61 -10.33
C LEU A 15 10.80 7.75 -9.06
N PRO A 16 11.71 6.81 -8.76
CA PRO A 16 11.62 5.98 -7.56
C PRO A 16 11.66 6.84 -6.29
N PRO A 17 10.90 6.49 -5.24
CA PRO A 17 11.08 7.11 -3.94
C PRO A 17 12.48 6.75 -3.41
N SER A 18 13.24 7.76 -3.00
CA SER A 18 14.61 7.57 -2.50
C SER A 18 14.86 8.48 -1.30
N VAL A 19 15.66 7.98 -0.35
CA VAL A 19 16.10 8.75 0.84
C VAL A 19 17.16 9.80 0.44
N SER A 20 17.84 9.57 -0.68
CA SER A 20 18.82 10.47 -1.30
C SER A 20 18.41 10.79 -2.75
N VAL A 21 19.17 11.67 -3.41
CA VAL A 21 19.04 11.88 -4.87
C VAL A 21 19.22 10.51 -5.59
N PRO A 22 18.25 10.08 -6.42
CA PRO A 22 18.31 8.77 -7.08
C PRO A 22 19.34 8.75 -8.22
N ASN A 23 20.02 7.62 -8.37
CA ASN A 23 20.91 7.35 -9.50
C ASN A 23 20.08 6.86 -10.69
N VAL A 24 20.20 7.54 -11.82
CA VAL A 24 19.40 7.25 -13.03
C VAL A 24 20.33 7.04 -14.22
N GLN A 25 20.01 6.08 -15.09
CA GLN A 25 20.68 5.93 -16.39
C GLN A 25 19.77 6.40 -17.51
N ALA A 26 20.37 6.75 -18.64
CA ALA A 26 19.66 6.97 -19.90
C ALA A 26 20.08 5.89 -20.92
N CYS A 27 19.12 5.35 -21.66
CA CYS A 27 19.38 4.30 -22.66
C CYS A 27 19.73 4.83 -24.04
N ASP A 28 19.36 6.07 -24.34
CA ASP A 28 19.54 6.69 -25.66
C ASP A 28 19.76 8.20 -25.54
N GLU A 29 20.19 8.83 -26.63
CA GLU A 29 20.51 10.27 -26.67
C GLU A 29 19.32 11.17 -26.29
N ARG A 30 18.09 10.76 -26.60
CA ARG A 30 16.90 11.55 -26.26
C ARG A 30 16.61 11.49 -24.76
N SER A 31 16.65 10.30 -24.17
CA SER A 31 16.51 10.10 -22.73
C SER A 31 17.67 10.69 -21.93
N HIS A 32 18.87 10.73 -22.51
CA HIS A 32 20.05 11.37 -21.91
C HIS A 32 19.84 12.88 -21.74
N ARG A 33 19.27 13.55 -22.75
CA ARG A 33 18.91 14.99 -22.65
C ARG A 33 17.90 15.27 -21.55
N TRP A 34 16.92 14.39 -21.32
CA TRP A 34 16.00 14.52 -20.19
C TRP A 34 16.72 14.33 -18.85
N GLY A 35 17.62 13.34 -18.79
CA GLY A 35 18.47 13.08 -17.64
C GLY A 35 19.33 14.29 -17.25
N LEU A 36 20.05 14.88 -18.21
CA LEU A 36 20.87 16.08 -17.98
C LEU A 36 20.03 17.26 -17.44
N ALA A 37 18.83 17.47 -17.97
CA ALA A 37 17.95 18.53 -17.49
C ALA A 37 17.49 18.30 -16.03
N LEU A 38 17.17 17.06 -15.67
CA LEU A 38 16.81 16.68 -14.29
C LEU A 38 18.00 16.77 -13.32
N GLU A 39 19.20 16.40 -13.77
CA GLU A 39 20.43 16.49 -12.99
C GLU A 39 20.81 17.95 -12.71
N GLN A 40 20.71 18.83 -13.72
CA GLN A 40 20.94 20.27 -13.55
C GLN A 40 19.99 20.91 -12.53
N GLN A 41 18.79 20.34 -12.36
CA GLN A 41 17.80 20.75 -11.35
C GLN A 41 18.03 20.09 -9.98
N GLY A 42 19.03 19.22 -9.84
CA GLY A 42 19.36 18.51 -8.61
C GLY A 42 18.38 17.38 -8.24
N HIS A 43 17.58 16.89 -9.20
CA HIS A 43 16.57 15.86 -8.95
C HIS A 43 17.11 14.44 -9.04
N ILE A 44 18.18 14.22 -9.81
CA ILE A 44 18.81 12.91 -10.04
C ILE A 44 20.33 13.06 -10.11
N THR A 45 21.05 11.94 -10.03
CA THR A 45 22.44 11.82 -10.49
C THR A 45 22.45 10.91 -11.71
N LEU A 46 23.01 11.37 -12.82
CA LEU A 46 23.12 10.58 -14.04
C LEU A 46 24.32 9.64 -13.93
N ALA A 47 24.12 8.35 -14.17
CA ALA A 47 25.14 7.31 -13.97
C ALA A 47 25.28 6.39 -15.18
N ASP A 48 26.50 5.94 -15.47
CA ASP A 48 26.78 5.12 -16.66
C ASP A 48 26.95 3.63 -16.36
N ASP A 49 27.43 3.25 -15.16
CA ASP A 49 27.99 1.91 -14.95
C ASP A 49 27.59 1.23 -13.62
N ARG A 50 26.35 1.42 -13.16
CA ARG A 50 25.86 0.78 -11.93
C ARG A 50 24.39 0.39 -12.05
N PRO A 51 23.96 -0.67 -11.33
CA PRO A 51 22.53 -0.90 -11.13
C PRO A 51 21.87 0.37 -10.60
N SER A 52 20.89 0.89 -11.33
CA SER A 52 20.34 2.22 -11.08
C SER A 52 19.00 2.19 -10.39
N ASP A 53 18.67 3.29 -9.73
CA ASP A 53 17.37 3.50 -9.09
C ASP A 53 16.30 3.72 -10.16
N GLY A 54 16.67 4.35 -11.27
CA GLY A 54 15.83 4.47 -12.45
C GLY A 54 16.58 4.35 -13.77
N VAL A 55 15.86 4.06 -14.84
CA VAL A 55 16.38 4.07 -16.20
C VAL A 55 15.36 4.80 -17.07
N LEU A 56 15.83 5.79 -17.85
CA LEU A 56 15.06 6.54 -18.82
C LEU A 56 15.31 5.96 -20.21
N ALA A 57 14.25 5.81 -21.00
CA ALA A 57 14.33 5.39 -22.39
C ALA A 57 13.27 6.10 -23.23
N SER A 58 13.56 6.31 -24.50
CA SER A 58 12.61 6.87 -25.47
C SER A 58 12.07 5.83 -26.47
N GLU A 59 12.50 4.58 -26.32
CA GLU A 59 12.09 3.44 -27.15
C GLU A 59 11.68 2.25 -26.26
N ILE A 60 10.60 1.55 -26.62
CA ILE A 60 10.14 0.39 -25.85
C ILE A 60 10.89 -0.91 -26.17
N SER A 61 11.56 -0.95 -27.32
CA SER A 61 12.34 -2.08 -27.82
C SER A 61 13.48 -2.50 -26.86
N CYS A 62 14.01 -1.57 -26.08
CA CYS A 62 15.07 -1.82 -25.10
C CYS A 62 14.57 -2.28 -23.72
N ALA A 63 13.28 -2.62 -23.56
CA ALA A 63 12.68 -2.93 -22.26
C ALA A 63 13.42 -4.03 -21.46
N ALA A 64 13.85 -5.11 -22.14
CA ALA A 64 14.59 -6.20 -21.49
C ALA A 64 15.97 -5.74 -20.98
N GLU A 65 16.68 -4.93 -21.76
CA GLU A 65 17.97 -4.37 -21.39
C GLU A 65 17.81 -3.39 -20.21
N VAL A 66 16.83 -2.49 -20.31
CA VAL A 66 16.45 -1.55 -19.24
C VAL A 66 16.17 -2.29 -17.93
N ALA A 67 15.38 -3.37 -17.97
CA ALA A 67 15.06 -4.16 -16.79
C ALA A 67 16.31 -4.77 -16.12
N SER A 68 17.29 -5.22 -16.90
CA SER A 68 18.52 -5.81 -16.39
C SER A 68 19.43 -4.81 -15.64
N ARG A 69 19.36 -3.52 -16.01
CA ARG A 69 20.13 -2.41 -15.42
C ARG A 69 19.54 -1.86 -14.12
N LEU A 70 18.27 -2.10 -13.83
CA LEU A 70 17.64 -1.59 -12.61
C LEU A 70 18.12 -2.35 -11.38
N ARG A 71 18.28 -1.70 -10.23
CA ARG A 71 18.34 -2.44 -8.95
C ARG A 71 16.94 -2.95 -8.57
N PRO A 72 16.80 -3.90 -7.62
CA PRO A 72 15.49 -4.27 -7.07
C PRO A 72 14.72 -3.02 -6.58
N ASN A 73 13.42 -2.91 -6.90
CA ASN A 73 12.58 -1.70 -6.72
C ASN A 73 12.90 -0.51 -7.63
N GLY A 74 13.90 -0.61 -8.51
CA GLY A 74 14.20 0.44 -9.47
C GLY A 74 13.06 0.60 -10.48
N ARG A 75 12.95 1.79 -11.09
CA ARG A 75 11.89 2.10 -12.07
C ARG A 75 12.42 2.36 -13.47
N ALA A 76 11.87 1.64 -14.44
CA ALA A 76 11.99 1.97 -15.85
C ALA A 76 10.94 3.03 -16.19
N ILE A 77 11.34 4.09 -16.88
CA ILE A 77 10.45 5.15 -17.38
C ILE A 77 10.70 5.31 -18.87
N PHE A 78 9.69 5.02 -19.66
CA PHE A 78 9.68 5.15 -21.11
C PHE A 78 8.79 6.33 -21.48
N LEU A 79 9.27 7.17 -22.38
CA LEU A 79 8.43 8.15 -23.05
C LEU A 79 8.58 7.97 -24.55
N VAL A 80 7.61 7.29 -25.14
CA VAL A 80 7.62 6.94 -26.57
C VAL A 80 6.64 7.85 -27.33
N PRO A 81 6.92 8.24 -28.58
CA PRO A 81 5.94 8.94 -29.40
C PRO A 81 4.66 8.11 -29.52
N HIS A 82 3.51 8.72 -29.29
CA HIS A 82 2.23 8.04 -29.45
C HIS A 82 1.87 8.00 -30.92
N THR A 83 1.65 6.80 -31.44
CA THR A 83 1.23 6.55 -32.82
C THR A 83 0.04 5.59 -32.79
N ALA A 84 -0.75 5.57 -33.86
CA ALA A 84 -1.95 4.73 -33.93
C ALA A 84 -1.67 3.22 -33.71
N ASP A 85 -0.43 2.78 -33.96
CA ASP A 85 -0.03 1.38 -33.88
C ASP A 85 0.50 0.98 -32.48
N VAL A 86 0.63 1.93 -31.54
CA VAL A 86 1.19 1.69 -30.21
C VAL A 86 0.13 1.95 -29.14
N SER A 87 -0.59 0.91 -28.73
CA SER A 87 -1.56 1.01 -27.63
C SER A 87 -0.89 0.87 -26.24
N PRO A 88 -1.44 1.53 -25.20
CA PRO A 88 -1.00 1.34 -23.81
C PRO A 88 -0.98 -0.13 -23.37
N GLU A 89 -1.96 -0.92 -23.79
CA GLU A 89 -2.06 -2.34 -23.46
C GLU A 89 -0.92 -3.16 -24.08
N ALA A 90 -0.57 -2.91 -25.35
CA ALA A 90 0.54 -3.59 -26.01
C ALA A 90 1.87 -3.24 -25.33
N VAL A 91 2.07 -1.96 -24.98
CA VAL A 91 3.25 -1.51 -24.24
C VAL A 91 3.32 -2.20 -22.87
N ALA A 92 2.20 -2.30 -22.15
CA ALA A 92 2.17 -2.99 -20.87
C ALA A 92 2.52 -4.49 -20.98
N GLN A 93 2.07 -5.16 -22.04
CA GLN A 93 2.45 -6.55 -22.32
C GLN A 93 3.95 -6.70 -22.59
N ILE A 94 4.54 -5.80 -23.37
CA ILE A 94 6.00 -5.79 -23.63
C ILE A 94 6.79 -5.62 -22.33
N LEU A 95 6.40 -4.67 -21.48
CA LEU A 95 7.07 -4.45 -20.19
C LEU A 95 6.92 -5.65 -19.25
N THR A 96 5.75 -6.30 -19.25
CA THR A 96 5.52 -7.53 -18.47
C THR A 96 6.43 -8.66 -18.97
N ALA A 97 6.53 -8.85 -20.29
CA ALA A 97 7.41 -9.85 -20.90
C ALA A 97 8.89 -9.58 -20.61
N ALA A 98 9.28 -8.31 -20.43
CA ALA A 98 10.62 -7.90 -20.00
C ALA A 98 10.89 -8.16 -18.50
N GLY A 99 9.92 -8.69 -17.74
CA GLY A 99 10.06 -9.01 -16.32
C GLY A 99 9.83 -7.83 -15.38
N LEU A 100 9.26 -6.72 -15.87
CA LEU A 100 8.85 -5.59 -15.03
C LEU A 100 7.47 -5.84 -14.43
N VAL A 101 7.23 -5.25 -13.26
CA VAL A 101 5.95 -5.33 -12.53
C VAL A 101 5.40 -3.92 -12.26
N ARG A 102 4.15 -3.84 -11.77
CA ARG A 102 3.48 -2.57 -11.38
C ARG A 102 3.46 -1.54 -12.52
N ILE A 103 3.10 -2.06 -13.69
CA ILE A 103 3.16 -1.34 -14.95
C ILE A 103 2.05 -0.29 -15.02
N LEU A 104 2.43 0.90 -15.48
CA LEU A 104 1.54 1.98 -15.87
C LEU A 104 1.87 2.29 -17.33
N ALA A 105 0.86 2.41 -18.18
CA ALA A 105 1.00 2.91 -19.55
C ALA A 105 -0.16 3.85 -19.81
N GLU A 106 0.13 5.10 -20.18
CA GLU A 106 -0.89 6.12 -20.41
C GLU A 106 -0.44 7.11 -21.48
N VAL A 107 -1.42 7.65 -22.20
CA VAL A 107 -1.20 8.69 -23.20
C VAL A 107 -1.11 10.05 -22.48
N VAL A 108 -0.12 10.86 -22.83
CA VAL A 108 0.24 12.11 -22.14
C VAL A 108 0.58 13.22 -23.13
N LEU A 109 0.68 14.45 -22.62
CA LEU A 109 1.10 15.63 -23.39
C LEU A 109 0.24 15.86 -24.65
N ASN A 110 -1.09 15.90 -24.45
CA ASN A 110 -2.08 16.08 -25.53
C ASN A 110 -1.96 15.03 -26.63
N ASP A 111 -1.89 13.76 -26.24
CA ASP A 111 -1.81 12.60 -27.12
C ASP A 111 -0.55 12.51 -27.99
N ALA A 112 0.48 13.31 -27.71
CA ALA A 112 1.74 13.29 -28.45
C ALA A 112 2.67 12.15 -28.01
N TYR A 113 2.58 11.71 -26.75
CA TYR A 113 3.45 10.70 -26.17
C TYR A 113 2.67 9.66 -25.39
N LEU A 114 3.25 8.47 -25.29
CA LEU A 114 2.85 7.43 -24.36
C LEU A 114 3.93 7.33 -23.29
N LEU A 115 3.54 7.60 -22.04
CA LEU A 115 4.36 7.36 -20.87
C LEU A 115 4.13 5.92 -20.43
N ALA A 116 5.20 5.14 -20.32
CA ALA A 116 5.15 3.84 -19.68
C ALA A 116 6.15 3.75 -18.52
N ARG A 117 5.74 3.11 -17.44
CA ARG A 117 6.55 2.92 -16.24
C ARG A 117 6.44 1.48 -15.79
N GLY A 118 7.57 0.83 -15.57
CA GLY A 118 7.65 -0.50 -14.95
C GLY A 118 8.61 -0.49 -13.77
N GLU A 119 8.48 -1.45 -12.86
CA GLU A 119 9.36 -1.60 -11.70
C GLU A 119 10.08 -2.94 -11.74
N ARG A 120 11.37 -2.99 -11.40
CA ARG A 120 12.08 -4.25 -11.26
C ARG A 120 11.59 -4.96 -9.98
N PRO A 121 11.09 -6.21 -10.07
CA PRO A 121 10.65 -6.96 -8.91
C PRO A 121 11.79 -7.13 -7.91
N THR A 122 11.44 -7.19 -6.63
CA THR A 122 12.38 -7.58 -5.58
C THR A 122 12.41 -9.08 -5.39
N GLU A 123 13.61 -9.63 -5.16
CA GLU A 123 13.76 -11.02 -4.72
C GLU A 123 13.13 -11.27 -3.34
N HIS A 124 12.97 -10.20 -2.55
CA HIS A 124 12.33 -10.23 -1.25
C HIS A 124 10.91 -9.65 -1.37
N PHE A 125 9.90 -10.34 -0.85
CA PHE A 125 8.54 -9.82 -0.79
C PHE A 125 8.53 -8.42 -0.14
N ARG A 126 7.99 -7.39 -0.84
CA ARG A 126 7.75 -6.08 -0.23
C ARG A 126 6.81 -6.23 0.96
N THR A 127 6.78 -5.26 1.87
CA THR A 127 5.83 -5.29 3.00
C THR A 127 4.38 -5.52 2.52
N THR A 128 3.97 -4.90 1.41
CA THR A 128 2.64 -5.12 0.79
C THR A 128 2.44 -6.54 0.28
N ASP A 129 3.47 -7.14 -0.30
CA ASP A 129 3.40 -8.46 -0.92
C ASP A 129 3.50 -9.53 0.18
N ARG A 130 4.23 -9.25 1.27
CA ARG A 130 4.19 -9.99 2.53
C ARG A 130 2.84 -9.89 3.20
N ILE A 131 2.23 -8.70 3.22
CA ILE A 131 0.87 -8.49 3.75
C ILE A 131 -0.11 -9.37 2.98
N ALA A 132 -0.05 -9.36 1.64
CA ALA A 132 -0.88 -10.19 0.78
C ALA A 132 -0.62 -11.69 0.98
N ALA A 133 0.63 -12.14 1.04
CA ALA A 133 0.99 -13.54 1.28
C ALA A 133 0.56 -14.02 2.69
N ILE A 134 0.71 -13.18 3.71
CA ILE A 134 0.23 -13.47 5.07
C ILE A 134 -1.31 -13.52 5.11
N ALA A 135 -1.99 -12.67 4.34
CA ALA A 135 -3.44 -12.73 4.18
C ALA A 135 -3.89 -14.01 3.46
N GLN A 136 -3.09 -14.58 2.55
CA GLN A 136 -3.39 -15.86 1.89
C GLN A 136 -3.25 -17.08 2.81
N THR A 137 -2.58 -16.95 3.96
CA THR A 137 -2.56 -18.03 4.98
C THR A 137 -3.75 -17.94 5.94
N ALA A 138 -4.76 -17.11 5.62
CA ALA A 138 -5.89 -16.85 6.50
C ALA A 138 -6.84 -18.05 6.62
N PRO A 139 -7.55 -18.16 7.75
CA PRO A 139 -8.59 -19.15 7.92
C PRO A 139 -9.72 -18.95 6.90
N ASN A 140 -10.20 -20.04 6.33
CA ASN A 140 -11.37 -20.07 5.44
C ASN A 140 -12.70 -19.90 6.19
N ALA A 141 -12.68 -19.88 7.53
CA ALA A 141 -13.86 -19.82 8.38
C ALA A 141 -13.71 -18.70 9.42
N ILE A 142 -14.84 -18.08 9.75
CA ILE A 142 -14.93 -17.05 10.78
C ILE A 142 -15.27 -17.70 12.10
N ASP A 143 -14.27 -17.77 12.98
CA ASP A 143 -14.47 -18.23 14.35
C ASP A 143 -14.70 -17.04 15.28
N VAL A 144 -15.91 -16.97 15.84
CA VAL A 144 -16.23 -16.06 16.95
C VAL A 144 -15.76 -16.74 18.24
N VAL A 145 -14.67 -16.24 18.80
CA VAL A 145 -14.01 -16.85 19.96
C VAL A 145 -14.46 -16.15 21.24
N ALA A 146 -14.82 -16.94 22.26
CA ALA A 146 -15.07 -16.41 23.59
C ALA A 146 -13.81 -15.72 24.14
N ILE A 147 -13.97 -14.56 24.79
CA ILE A 147 -12.83 -13.75 25.23
C ILE A 147 -11.88 -14.49 26.17
N THR A 148 -12.41 -15.37 27.02
CA THR A 148 -11.64 -16.20 27.95
C THR A 148 -10.77 -17.23 27.22
N ALA A 149 -11.26 -17.81 26.13
CA ALA A 149 -10.49 -18.73 25.30
C ALA A 149 -9.38 -17.97 24.52
N ALA A 150 -9.69 -16.79 24.00
CA ALA A 150 -8.70 -15.94 23.34
C ALA A 150 -7.58 -15.51 24.30
N ALA A 151 -7.92 -15.19 25.56
CA ALA A 151 -6.96 -14.80 26.59
C ALA A 151 -5.96 -15.91 26.97
N GLN A 152 -6.29 -17.18 26.73
CA GLN A 152 -5.36 -18.30 26.92
C GLN A 152 -4.34 -18.43 25.77
N GLN A 153 -4.67 -17.91 24.58
CA GLN A 153 -3.86 -18.07 23.37
C GLN A 153 -3.02 -16.84 23.05
N TYR A 154 -3.51 -15.65 23.40
CA TYR A 154 -2.91 -14.39 23.01
C TYR A 154 -2.56 -13.57 24.24
N ARG A 155 -1.43 -12.86 24.19
CA ARG A 155 -1.05 -11.88 25.23
C ARG A 155 -1.60 -10.49 24.93
N SER A 156 -1.63 -10.14 23.65
CA SER A 156 -2.10 -8.84 23.18
C SER A 156 -2.53 -8.91 21.73
N LEU A 157 -3.43 -8.02 21.33
CA LEU A 157 -4.01 -7.96 19.99
C LEU A 157 -4.13 -6.50 19.54
N HIS A 158 -4.11 -6.29 18.22
CA HIS A 158 -4.42 -5.02 17.57
C HIS A 158 -5.92 -4.91 17.31
N VAL A 159 -6.46 -3.68 17.36
CA VAL A 159 -7.85 -3.38 17.00
C VAL A 159 -7.90 -2.25 15.97
N LEU A 160 -8.95 -2.21 15.16
CA LEU A 160 -9.21 -1.13 14.20
C LEU A 160 -9.94 -0.01 14.91
N VAL A 161 -9.40 1.20 14.91
CA VAL A 161 -9.94 2.31 15.69
C VAL A 161 -10.13 3.55 14.85
N ARG A 162 -11.30 4.17 15.03
CA ARG A 162 -11.59 5.54 14.61
C ARG A 162 -11.33 6.49 15.76
N GLN A 163 -10.48 7.48 15.53
CA GLN A 163 -10.30 8.62 16.42
C GLN A 163 -11.16 9.80 15.97
N ASP A 164 -11.86 10.43 16.90
CA ASP A 164 -12.64 11.66 16.70
C ASP A 164 -12.20 12.77 17.69
N PRO A 165 -11.77 13.97 17.22
CA PRO A 165 -11.53 14.32 15.81
C PRO A 165 -10.32 13.57 15.22
N PRO A 166 -10.29 13.36 13.90
CA PRO A 166 -9.18 12.66 13.26
C PRO A 166 -7.89 13.46 13.38
N ALA A 167 -6.84 12.88 13.98
CA ALA A 167 -5.51 13.47 14.04
C ALA A 167 -4.44 12.64 13.32
N ARG A 168 -3.42 13.33 12.80
CA ARG A 168 -2.19 12.71 12.29
C ARG A 168 -1.32 12.26 13.46
N GLY A 169 -0.71 11.07 13.35
CA GLY A 169 0.16 10.51 14.38
C GLY A 169 -0.59 10.01 15.62
N TRP A 170 0.15 9.66 16.66
CA TRP A 170 -0.37 9.33 17.98
C TRP A 170 -0.37 10.59 18.84
N ASN A 171 -1.50 11.26 18.97
CA ASN A 171 -1.64 12.43 19.82
C ASN A 171 -2.78 12.21 20.82
N GLU A 172 -2.45 11.59 21.95
CA GLU A 172 -3.40 11.29 23.04
C GLU A 172 -3.76 12.53 23.87
N ALA A 173 -2.99 13.63 23.72
CA ALA A 173 -3.08 14.80 24.60
C ALA A 173 -4.14 15.82 24.14
N GLN A 174 -4.96 15.50 23.13
CA GLN A 174 -6.00 16.41 22.68
C GLN A 174 -7.22 16.36 23.63
N PRO A 175 -7.70 17.53 24.11
CA PRO A 175 -8.94 17.58 24.86
C PRO A 175 -10.11 17.09 23.99
N ASN A 176 -11.01 16.30 24.57
CA ASN A 176 -12.20 15.72 23.91
C ASN A 176 -11.91 14.68 22.82
N LEU A 177 -10.74 14.07 22.82
CA LEU A 177 -10.42 12.96 21.93
C LEU A 177 -11.14 11.69 22.38
N THR A 178 -11.88 11.07 21.46
CA THR A 178 -12.56 9.78 21.67
C THR A 178 -12.05 8.75 20.68
N TRP A 179 -11.86 7.52 21.16
CA TRP A 179 -11.46 6.38 20.33
C TRP A 179 -12.57 5.35 20.30
N HIS A 180 -12.91 4.94 19.08
CA HIS A 180 -13.98 4.01 18.79
C HIS A 180 -13.41 2.79 18.07
N ALA A 181 -13.30 1.67 18.77
CA ALA A 181 -12.98 0.39 18.17
C ALA A 181 -14.13 -0.10 17.28
N LEU A 182 -13.77 -0.58 16.09
CA LEU A 182 -14.70 -1.15 15.15
C LEU A 182 -15.18 -2.52 15.64
N THR A 183 -16.49 -2.67 15.71
CA THR A 183 -17.17 -3.93 16.02
C THR A 183 -17.97 -4.39 14.81
N VAL A 184 -18.37 -5.65 14.81
CA VAL A 184 -19.36 -6.19 13.87
C VAL A 184 -20.48 -6.84 14.66
N ARG A 185 -21.68 -6.87 14.08
CA ARG A 185 -22.86 -7.43 14.70
C ARG A 185 -23.30 -8.67 13.93
N GLU A 186 -23.51 -9.78 14.64
CA GLU A 186 -24.05 -11.00 14.05
C GLU A 186 -25.58 -10.88 13.92
N ALA A 187 -26.10 -10.82 12.70
CA ALA A 187 -27.49 -10.54 12.37
C ALA A 187 -28.49 -11.53 13.00
N GLN A 188 -28.10 -12.80 13.16
CA GLN A 188 -28.99 -13.83 13.70
C GLN A 188 -29.14 -13.78 15.22
N THR A 189 -28.09 -13.36 15.92
CA THR A 189 -28.02 -13.41 17.38
C THR A 189 -28.02 -12.04 18.03
N ASP A 190 -27.93 -10.98 17.21
CA ASP A 190 -27.72 -9.58 17.62
C ASP A 190 -26.45 -9.39 18.48
N ARG A 191 -25.52 -10.36 18.43
CA ARG A 191 -24.29 -10.30 19.23
C ARG A 191 -23.27 -9.41 18.56
N VAL A 192 -22.72 -8.49 19.33
CA VAL A 192 -21.60 -7.63 18.93
C VAL A 192 -20.28 -8.37 19.20
N ALA A 193 -19.41 -8.41 18.21
CA ALA A 193 -18.06 -8.94 18.30
C ALA A 193 -17.02 -7.89 17.92
N LEU A 194 -15.84 -7.98 18.52
CA LEU A 194 -14.72 -7.08 18.25
C LEU A 194 -13.76 -7.71 17.24
N LEU A 195 -13.39 -6.95 16.21
CA LEU A 195 -12.36 -7.36 15.26
C LEU A 195 -10.98 -7.17 15.87
N ALA A 196 -10.20 -8.24 15.96
CA ALA A 196 -8.89 -8.24 16.59
C ALA A 196 -7.82 -8.94 15.72
N PHE A 197 -6.58 -8.46 15.78
CA PHE A 197 -5.51 -8.93 14.90
C PHE A 197 -4.24 -9.23 15.67
N THR A 198 -3.60 -10.37 15.39
CA THR A 198 -2.37 -10.78 16.08
C THR A 198 -1.14 -10.00 15.63
N ALA A 199 -1.23 -9.25 14.53
CA ALA A 199 -0.14 -8.43 14.00
C ALA A 199 -0.68 -7.23 13.21
N LEU A 200 0.06 -6.13 13.23
CA LEU A 200 -0.28 -4.91 12.49
C LEU A 200 -0.49 -5.18 10.98
N VAL A 201 0.37 -6.01 10.38
CA VAL A 201 0.27 -6.40 8.97
C VAL A 201 -1.08 -7.05 8.64
N LYS A 202 -1.63 -7.89 9.53
CA LYS A 202 -2.93 -8.54 9.31
C LYS A 202 -4.08 -7.54 9.41
N ALA A 203 -4.00 -6.60 10.36
CA ALA A 203 -4.98 -5.52 10.47
C ALA A 203 -4.99 -4.63 9.22
N VAL A 204 -3.82 -4.31 8.67
CA VAL A 204 -3.71 -3.55 7.41
C VAL A 204 -4.26 -4.35 6.23
N ALA A 205 -3.96 -5.65 6.16
CA ALA A 205 -4.47 -6.54 5.11
C ALA A 205 -6.00 -6.53 5.03
N PHE A 206 -6.67 -6.50 6.19
CA PHE A 206 -8.11 -6.40 6.29
C PHE A 206 -8.62 -4.98 5.99
N LEU A 207 -7.96 -3.96 6.55
CA LEU A 207 -8.42 -2.58 6.48
C LEU A 207 -8.44 -2.04 5.04
N GLN A 208 -7.43 -2.33 4.24
CA GLN A 208 -7.29 -1.80 2.88
C GLN A 208 -8.49 -2.16 1.97
N PRO A 209 -8.82 -3.44 1.74
CA PRO A 209 -9.96 -3.80 0.91
C PRO A 209 -11.29 -3.35 1.54
N ALA A 210 -11.41 -3.36 2.87
CA ALA A 210 -12.63 -2.90 3.54
C ALA A 210 -12.92 -1.40 3.33
N VAL A 211 -11.88 -0.57 3.30
CA VAL A 211 -12.00 0.87 2.97
C VAL A 211 -12.31 1.06 1.50
N ILE A 212 -11.64 0.32 0.60
CA ILE A 212 -11.89 0.39 -0.85
C ILE A 212 -13.34 0.01 -1.17
N ALA A 213 -13.87 -1.02 -0.52
CA ALA A 213 -15.26 -1.46 -0.65
C ALA A 213 -16.26 -0.52 0.05
N GLY A 214 -15.80 0.48 0.80
CA GLY A 214 -16.65 1.40 1.55
C GLY A 214 -17.36 0.77 2.76
N ALA A 215 -17.03 -0.48 3.13
CA ALA A 215 -17.61 -1.18 4.27
C ALA A 215 -17.19 -0.57 5.60
N ILE A 216 -15.97 -0.01 5.65
CA ILE A 216 -15.45 0.70 6.81
C ILE A 216 -15.01 2.09 6.36
N GLN A 217 -15.38 3.10 7.14
CA GLN A 217 -14.93 4.46 6.93
C GLN A 217 -14.17 4.95 8.17
N THR A 218 -13.27 5.92 7.98
CA THR A 218 -12.69 6.72 9.07
C THR A 218 -11.81 6.00 10.10
N VAL A 219 -11.49 4.71 9.94
CA VAL A 219 -10.46 4.05 10.76
C VAL A 219 -9.10 4.65 10.45
N ASN A 220 -8.42 5.14 11.48
CA ASN A 220 -7.16 5.88 11.36
C ASN A 220 -6.13 5.55 12.45
N LYS A 221 -6.43 4.57 13.32
CA LYS A 221 -5.55 4.06 14.37
C LYS A 221 -5.62 2.53 14.41
N LEU A 222 -4.49 1.90 14.78
CA LEU A 222 -4.31 0.45 14.89
C LEU A 222 -3.61 0.09 16.20
N PRO A 223 -4.10 0.57 17.37
CA PRO A 223 -3.44 0.34 18.65
C PRO A 223 -3.41 -1.14 19.02
N ARG A 224 -2.46 -1.49 19.88
CA ARG A 224 -2.32 -2.82 20.47
C ARG A 224 -2.69 -2.75 21.94
N TYR A 225 -3.47 -3.70 22.43
CA TYR A 225 -3.86 -3.79 23.84
C TYR A 225 -3.50 -5.16 24.41
N GLU A 226 -3.20 -5.22 25.71
CA GLU A 226 -3.08 -6.48 26.45
C GLU A 226 -4.46 -7.12 26.66
N MET A 227 -4.51 -8.45 26.77
CA MET A 227 -5.77 -9.20 26.91
C MET A 227 -6.59 -8.81 28.14
N ASP A 228 -5.96 -8.29 29.20
CA ASP A 228 -6.66 -7.75 30.38
C ASP A 228 -7.65 -6.64 30.03
N GLN A 229 -7.38 -5.85 28.99
CA GLN A 229 -8.32 -4.82 28.52
C GLN A 229 -9.50 -5.44 27.77
N PHE A 230 -9.24 -6.43 26.92
CA PHE A 230 -10.30 -7.12 26.20
C PHE A 230 -11.25 -7.87 27.15
N LEU A 231 -10.72 -8.47 28.23
CA LEU A 231 -11.51 -9.10 29.28
C LEU A 231 -12.46 -8.11 29.97
N LYS A 232 -12.06 -6.84 30.13
CA LYS A 232 -12.92 -5.78 30.69
C LYS A 232 -14.03 -5.35 29.73
N TRP A 233 -13.74 -5.31 28.43
CA TRP A 233 -14.75 -5.02 27.41
C TRP A 233 -15.79 -6.12 27.29
N ASN A 234 -15.42 -7.36 27.61
CA ASN A 234 -16.30 -8.52 27.67
C ASN A 234 -17.10 -8.75 26.37
N LEU A 235 -16.46 -8.48 25.22
CA LEU A 235 -17.00 -8.80 23.90
C LEU A 235 -16.32 -10.06 23.35
N PRO A 236 -17.05 -10.93 22.63
CA PRO A 236 -16.42 -11.98 21.85
C PRO A 236 -15.52 -11.38 20.77
N LEU A 237 -14.50 -12.14 20.36
CA LEU A 237 -13.51 -11.69 19.38
C LEU A 237 -13.64 -12.45 18.07
N ILE A 238 -13.45 -11.76 16.96
CA ILE A 238 -13.14 -12.38 15.66
C ILE A 238 -11.67 -12.08 15.39
N VAL A 239 -10.83 -13.11 15.47
CA VAL A 239 -9.37 -12.95 15.45
C VAL A 239 -8.83 -13.25 14.05
N ASN A 240 -8.13 -12.27 13.47
CA ASN A 240 -7.54 -12.32 12.13
C ASN A 240 -8.53 -12.68 10.99
N PRO A 241 -9.74 -12.09 10.91
CA PRO A 241 -10.58 -12.28 9.73
C PRO A 241 -9.90 -11.66 8.50
N THR A 242 -10.16 -12.22 7.33
CA THR A 242 -9.99 -11.48 6.06
C THR A 242 -11.25 -10.67 5.78
N PHE A 243 -11.11 -9.60 5.02
CA PHE A 243 -12.26 -8.76 4.71
C PHE A 243 -13.24 -9.52 3.82
N GLU A 244 -12.74 -10.24 2.82
CA GLU A 244 -13.53 -10.98 1.84
C GLU A 244 -14.40 -12.02 2.53
N VAL A 245 -13.80 -12.85 3.40
CA VAL A 245 -14.55 -13.89 4.12
C VAL A 245 -15.61 -13.26 5.04
N LEU A 246 -15.26 -12.19 5.77
CA LEU A 246 -16.22 -11.51 6.66
C LEU A 246 -17.31 -10.75 5.91
N HIS A 247 -17.02 -10.21 4.73
CA HIS A 247 -17.96 -9.45 3.92
C HIS A 247 -18.93 -10.36 3.15
N GLU A 248 -18.44 -11.50 2.65
CA GLU A 248 -19.25 -12.52 1.98
C GLU A 248 -20.14 -13.29 2.97
N ASP A 249 -19.71 -13.39 4.23
CA ASP A 249 -20.52 -13.96 5.31
C ASP A 249 -21.62 -12.99 5.75
N GLN A 250 -22.80 -13.15 5.15
CA GLN A 250 -24.00 -12.34 5.42
C GLN A 250 -24.47 -12.37 6.89
N ARG A 251 -23.86 -13.18 7.75
CA ARG A 251 -24.13 -13.13 9.19
C ARG A 251 -23.63 -11.84 9.82
N PHE A 252 -22.62 -11.16 9.27
CA PHE A 252 -22.00 -10.02 9.94
C PHE A 252 -22.32 -8.67 9.29
N ASP A 253 -22.71 -7.72 10.13
CA ASP A 253 -23.00 -6.33 9.76
C ASP A 253 -21.92 -5.39 10.33
N PHE A 254 -21.36 -4.57 9.45
CA PHE A 254 -20.36 -3.55 9.77
C PHE A 254 -20.97 -2.28 10.37
N GLN A 255 -22.29 -2.10 10.33
CA GLN A 255 -23.02 -1.00 10.97
C GLN A 255 -23.32 -1.27 12.45
N SER A 256 -22.39 -1.92 13.14
CA SER A 256 -22.47 -2.18 14.58
C SER A 256 -22.09 -0.94 15.39
N PRO A 257 -22.71 -0.70 16.57
CA PRO A 257 -22.29 0.36 17.48
C PRO A 257 -20.79 0.21 17.82
N PRO A 258 -19.98 1.26 17.65
CA PRO A 258 -18.57 1.18 17.99
C PRO A 258 -18.39 1.00 19.50
N LEU A 259 -17.30 0.33 19.89
CA LEU A 259 -16.87 0.27 21.28
C LEU A 259 -16.00 1.48 21.59
N GLU A 260 -16.42 2.33 22.52
CA GLU A 260 -15.54 3.39 23.05
C GLU A 260 -14.40 2.78 23.87
N ILE A 261 -13.16 3.19 23.58
CA ILE A 261 -11.96 2.67 24.24
C ILE A 261 -11.08 3.81 24.74
N ASP A 262 -10.33 3.54 25.81
CA ASP A 262 -9.36 4.46 26.36
C ASP A 262 -8.02 4.36 25.59
N PRO A 263 -7.57 5.42 24.88
CA PRO A 263 -6.31 5.42 24.17
C PRO A 263 -5.12 5.19 25.11
N SER A 264 -5.17 5.70 26.35
CA SER A 264 -4.06 5.63 27.31
C SER A 264 -3.72 4.20 27.76
N ARG A 265 -4.60 3.25 27.49
CA ARG A 265 -4.40 1.81 27.78
C ARG A 265 -3.70 1.06 26.65
N ALA A 266 -3.50 1.69 25.50
CA ALA A 266 -2.83 1.06 24.38
C ALA A 266 -1.31 0.96 24.63
N MET A 267 -0.74 -0.19 24.28
CA MET A 267 0.68 -0.46 24.41
C MET A 267 1.49 0.46 23.50
N ARG A 268 2.55 1.06 24.03
CA ARG A 268 3.50 1.87 23.25
C ARG A 268 4.53 0.95 22.62
N ASN A 269 4.76 1.07 21.31
CA ASN A 269 5.72 0.24 20.56
C ASN A 269 7.20 0.51 20.92
N HIS A 270 7.48 1.20 22.02
CA HIS A 270 8.82 1.66 22.42
C HIS A 270 9.33 1.05 23.73
N GLU A 271 8.70 -0.04 24.21
CA GLU A 271 9.21 -0.88 25.30
C GLU A 271 9.36 -2.33 24.85
#